data_AF-A0A7S4SPZ1-F1
#
_entry.id   AF-A0A7S4SPZ1-F1
#
_cell.length_a   1.000
_cell.length_b   1.000
_cell.length_c   1.000
_cell.angle_alpha   90.00
_cell.angle_beta   90.00
_cell.angle_gamma   90.00
#
_symmetry.space_group_name_H-M   'P 1'
#
loop_
_entity.id
_entity.type
_entity.pdbx_description
1 polymer ?
#
loop_
_entity_poly.entity_id
_entity_poly.type
_entity_poly.pdbx_seq_one_letter_code
_entity_poly.pdbx_strand_id
1 'polypeptide(L)'
;DPFTTLIIRNLPDSIDTQERALEWLDNAGFQNQYNFFLYLPAKRRRPQTVTRPSPPEGFGYAFVNFRDTASAVMCVKAVNGKTLTESDPPLSVVAAKVQGVEECLSHFSSLSESGRVTFWVDPCIVQAPALRKFG
;
A
#
# COMPACT_ATOMS: atom_id res chain seq x y z
N ASP A 1 -13.79 14.16 -8.25
CA ASP A 1 -12.98 13.60 -9.35
C ASP A 1 -12.87 12.09 -9.24
N PRO A 2 -12.86 11.36 -10.35
CA PRO A 2 -12.57 9.93 -10.35
C PRO A 2 -11.15 9.69 -9.85
N PHE A 3 -10.97 8.67 -9.00
CA PHE A 3 -9.66 8.26 -8.49
C PHE A 3 -9.55 6.73 -8.55
N THR A 4 -8.32 6.25 -8.69
CA THR A 4 -8.00 4.81 -8.71
C THR A 4 -6.90 4.46 -7.72
N THR A 5 -6.05 5.43 -7.34
CA THR A 5 -4.98 5.21 -6.37
C THR A 5 -5.41 5.63 -4.97
N LEU A 6 -5.22 4.73 -4.02
CA LEU A 6 -5.49 4.94 -2.60
C LEU A 6 -4.21 4.86 -1.78
N ILE A 7 -4.22 5.56 -0.65
CA ILE A 7 -3.28 5.35 0.46
C ILE A 7 -4.08 4.70 1.59
N ILE A 8 -3.67 3.50 2.00
CA ILE A 8 -4.17 2.81 3.19
C ILE A 8 -3.15 3.05 4.31
N ARG A 9 -3.59 3.67 5.40
CA ARG A 9 -2.76 4.07 6.53
C ARG A 9 -3.17 3.30 7.78
N ASN A 10 -2.30 3.35 8.79
CA ASN A 10 -2.49 2.68 10.07
C ASN A 10 -2.51 1.15 9.95
N LEU A 11 -1.77 0.58 8.97
CA LEU A 11 -1.61 -0.87 8.91
C LEU A 11 -0.80 -1.32 10.14
N PRO A 12 -1.26 -2.34 10.88
CA PRO A 12 -0.58 -2.82 12.09
C PRO A 12 0.79 -3.40 11.77
N ASP A 13 1.67 -3.41 12.76
CA ASP A 13 3.02 -3.97 12.66
C ASP A 13 3.04 -5.50 12.47
N SER A 14 1.93 -6.18 12.76
CA SER A 14 1.69 -7.59 12.42
C SER A 14 1.68 -7.86 10.91
N ILE A 15 1.41 -6.85 10.09
CA ILE A 15 1.65 -6.89 8.64
C ILE A 15 3.07 -6.37 8.43
N ASP A 16 4.07 -7.25 8.44
CA ASP A 16 5.47 -6.82 8.43
C ASP A 16 6.17 -6.97 7.08
N THR A 17 5.54 -7.62 6.10
CA THR A 17 6.05 -7.76 4.72
C THR A 17 5.03 -7.33 3.67
N GLN A 18 5.52 -7.09 2.45
CA GLN A 18 4.65 -6.75 1.33
C GLN A 18 3.70 -7.89 0.96
N GLU A 19 4.16 -9.14 1.02
CA GLU A 19 3.38 -10.33 0.70
C GLU A 19 2.21 -10.48 1.68
N ARG A 20 2.45 -10.21 2.97
CA ARG A 20 1.38 -10.20 3.98
C ARG A 20 0.37 -9.08 3.78
N ALA A 21 0.84 -7.90 3.35
CA ALA A 21 -0.04 -6.78 3.05
C ALA A 21 -0.92 -7.06 1.80
N LEU A 22 -0.35 -7.73 0.78
CA LEU A 22 -1.08 -8.20 -0.40
C LEU A 22 -2.13 -9.26 -0.01
N GLU A 23 -1.70 -10.31 0.69
CA GLU A 23 -2.58 -11.40 1.17
C GLU A 23 -3.74 -10.85 1.99
N TRP A 24 -3.48 -9.87 2.86
CA TRP A 24 -4.52 -9.19 3.63
C TRP A 24 -5.55 -8.48 2.73
N LEU A 25 -5.09 -7.71 1.73
CA LEU A 25 -6.00 -6.99 0.84
C LEU A 25 -6.79 -7.95 -0.05
N ASP A 26 -6.17 -9.05 -0.49
CA ASP A 26 -6.82 -10.12 -1.24
C ASP A 26 -7.92 -10.79 -0.40
N ASN A 27 -7.63 -11.14 0.85
CA ASN A 27 -8.58 -11.71 1.81
C ASN A 27 -9.72 -10.73 2.16
N ALA A 28 -9.51 -9.42 2.00
CA ALA A 28 -10.56 -8.41 2.11
C ALA A 28 -11.48 -8.35 0.87
N GLY A 29 -11.27 -9.19 -0.14
CA GLY A 29 -12.12 -9.33 -1.32
C GLY A 29 -11.66 -8.52 -2.54
N PHE A 30 -10.41 -8.03 -2.55
CA PHE A 30 -9.88 -7.19 -3.63
C PHE A 30 -8.89 -7.90 -4.54
N GLN A 31 -8.73 -9.22 -4.40
CA GLN A 31 -7.91 -10.02 -5.29
C GLN A 31 -8.29 -9.74 -6.76
N ASN A 32 -7.28 -9.52 -7.60
CA ASN A 32 -7.42 -9.15 -9.02
C ASN A 32 -8.08 -7.79 -9.33
N GLN A 33 -8.44 -6.98 -8.33
CA GLN A 33 -9.08 -5.67 -8.54
C GLN A 33 -8.08 -4.51 -8.61
N TYR A 34 -6.82 -4.75 -8.24
CA TYR A 34 -5.73 -3.78 -8.28
C TYR A 34 -4.58 -4.27 -9.15
N ASN A 35 -3.75 -3.33 -9.60
CA ASN A 35 -2.70 -3.59 -10.59
C ASN A 35 -1.34 -2.97 -10.24
N PHE A 36 -1.27 -2.25 -9.12
CA PHE A 36 -0.05 -1.78 -8.48
C PHE A 36 -0.27 -1.80 -6.97
N PHE A 37 0.74 -2.25 -6.23
CA PHE A 37 0.74 -2.27 -4.78
C PHE A 37 2.14 -2.00 -4.24
N LEU A 38 2.28 -1.05 -3.33
CA LEU A 38 3.53 -0.75 -2.64
C LEU A 38 3.27 -0.70 -1.14
N TYR A 39 3.93 -1.56 -0.38
CA TYR A 39 3.87 -1.55 1.07
C TYR A 39 5.10 -0.90 1.70
N LEU A 40 4.86 0.06 2.59
CA LEU A 40 5.87 0.70 3.42
C LEU A 40 5.66 0.22 4.86
N PRO A 41 6.45 -0.76 5.34
CA PRO A 41 6.30 -1.26 6.69
C PRO A 41 6.58 -0.17 7.72
N ALA A 42 5.98 -0.34 8.90
CA ALA A 42 6.37 0.44 10.06
C ALA A 42 7.88 0.35 10.29
N LYS A 43 8.52 1.46 10.68
CA LYS A 43 9.93 1.43 11.10
C LYS A 43 10.04 0.49 12.31
N ARG A 44 10.64 -0.70 12.11
CA ARG A 44 10.98 -1.60 13.21
C ARG A 44 11.82 -0.82 14.21
N ARG A 45 11.33 -0.70 15.45
CA ARG A 45 12.10 -0.09 16.54
C ARG A 45 13.41 -0.88 16.65
N ARG A 46 14.56 -0.22 16.49
CA ARG A 46 15.81 -0.81 16.98
C ARG A 46 15.62 -1.06 18.48
N PRO A 47 16.10 -2.18 19.05
CA PRO A 47 16.15 -2.33 20.49
C PRO A 47 17.13 -1.27 21.04
N GLN A 48 16.64 -0.08 21.35
CA GLN A 48 17.41 0.96 22.01
C GLN A 48 17.06 0.93 23.49
N THR A 49 18.06 0.59 24.28
CA THR A 49 18.23 1.04 25.66
C THR A 49 17.86 2.52 25.82
N VAL A 50 17.13 2.83 26.89
CA VAL A 50 16.96 4.16 27.53
C VAL A 50 15.75 5.02 27.08
N THR A 51 14.67 4.87 27.85
CA THR A 51 13.79 5.90 28.44
C THR A 51 13.53 7.21 27.69
N ARG A 52 12.54 7.25 26.78
CA ARG A 52 11.57 8.35 26.64
C ARG A 52 10.24 7.81 26.07
N PRO A 53 9.06 8.31 26.49
CA PRO A 53 7.80 7.95 25.86
C PRO A 53 7.73 8.65 24.50
N SER A 54 7.97 7.91 23.43
CA SER A 54 7.70 8.37 22.07
C SER A 54 6.18 8.31 21.80
N PRO A 55 5.63 9.18 20.92
CA PRO A 55 4.25 9.03 20.42
C PRO A 55 4.05 7.64 19.78
N PRO A 56 2.81 7.19 19.49
CA PRO A 56 2.57 5.94 18.77
C PRO A 56 3.05 6.06 17.32
N GLU A 57 4.37 6.03 17.13
CA GLU A 57 5.08 5.91 15.87
C GLU A 57 5.31 4.41 15.65
N GLY A 58 4.63 3.81 14.66
CA GLY A 58 4.72 2.36 14.45
C GLY A 58 3.77 1.69 13.46
N PHE A 59 3.06 2.41 12.59
CA PHE A 59 2.15 1.79 11.62
C PHE A 59 2.67 1.88 10.19
N GLY A 60 2.38 0.86 9.40
CA GLY A 60 2.68 0.79 7.98
C GLY A 60 1.66 1.54 7.13
N TYR A 61 2.03 1.73 5.87
CA TYR A 61 1.20 2.37 4.85
C TYR A 61 1.29 1.59 3.55
N ALA A 62 0.19 1.51 2.79
CA ALA A 62 0.20 0.95 1.45
C ALA A 62 -0.32 1.95 0.43
N PHE A 63 0.30 1.97 -0.74
CA PHE A 63 -0.23 2.59 -1.94
C PHE A 63 -0.81 1.51 -2.84
N VAL A 64 -2.04 1.69 -3.30
CA VAL A 64 -2.75 0.71 -4.12
C VAL A 64 -3.40 1.42 -5.29
N ASN A 65 -3.08 1.05 -6.52
CA ASN A 65 -3.84 1.50 -7.69
C ASN A 65 -4.81 0.39 -8.11
N PHE A 66 -6.10 0.70 -8.07
CA PHE A 66 -7.18 -0.15 -8.57
C PHE A 66 -7.31 -0.05 -10.08
N ARG A 67 -7.86 -1.09 -10.72
CA ARG A 67 -8.10 -1.09 -12.18
C ARG A 67 -9.12 -0.05 -12.61
N ASP A 68 -10.06 0.28 -11.73
CA ASP A 68 -11.14 1.21 -12.01
C ASP A 68 -11.60 1.94 -10.73
N THR A 69 -12.32 3.05 -10.92
CA THR A 69 -12.82 3.88 -9.82
C THR A 69 -13.88 3.18 -8.96
N ALA A 70 -14.68 2.28 -9.52
CA ALA A 70 -15.70 1.58 -8.75
C ALA A 70 -15.04 0.66 -7.71
N SER A 71 -14.01 -0.08 -8.10
CA SER A 71 -13.20 -0.92 -7.23
C SER A 71 -12.50 -0.11 -6.13
N ALA A 72 -11.92 1.05 -6.46
CA ALA A 72 -11.33 1.95 -5.47
C ALA A 72 -12.38 2.44 -4.44
N VAL A 73 -13.56 2.87 -4.91
CA VAL A 73 -14.65 3.31 -4.02
C VAL A 73 -15.15 2.17 -3.14
N MET A 74 -15.23 0.95 -3.66
CA MET A 74 -15.59 -0.24 -2.88
C MET A 74 -14.54 -0.53 -1.79
N CYS A 75 -13.25 -0.37 -2.08
CA CYS A 75 -12.19 -0.48 -1.09
C CYS A 75 -12.34 0.53 0.04
N VAL A 76 -12.56 1.82 -0.28
CA VAL A 76 -12.79 2.85 0.73
C VAL A 76 -13.97 2.46 1.64
N LYS A 77 -15.11 2.04 1.07
CA LYS A 77 -16.29 1.65 1.84
C LYS A 77 -16.05 0.40 2.70
N ALA A 78 -15.31 -0.57 2.19
CA ALA A 78 -15.11 -1.85 2.85
C ALA A 78 -14.01 -1.81 3.92
N VAL A 79 -13.03 -0.92 3.81
CA VAL A 79 -11.80 -0.96 4.61
C VAL A 79 -11.65 0.25 5.53
N ASN A 80 -12.10 1.44 5.10
CA ASN A 80 -11.91 2.67 5.89
C ASN A 80 -12.64 2.58 7.24
N GLY A 81 -11.96 2.95 8.32
CA GLY A 81 -12.51 2.93 9.67
C GLY A 81 -12.54 1.54 10.33
N LYS A 82 -12.20 0.46 9.62
CA LYS A 82 -12.09 -0.88 10.22
C LYS A 82 -10.79 -1.00 11.01
N THR A 83 -10.82 -1.82 12.06
CA THR A 83 -9.64 -2.27 12.79
C THR A 83 -9.35 -3.72 12.42
N LEU A 84 -8.07 -4.13 12.46
CA LEU A 84 -7.67 -5.52 12.21
C LEU A 84 -7.75 -6.36 13.49
N THR A 85 -7.37 -5.76 14.63
CA THR A 85 -7.60 -6.27 15.97
C THR A 85 -8.30 -5.22 16.83
N GLU A 86 -8.81 -5.58 18.00
CA GLU A 86 -9.48 -4.64 18.92
C GLU A 86 -8.53 -3.55 19.46
N SER A 87 -7.22 -3.81 19.47
CA SER A 87 -6.20 -2.87 19.95
C SER A 87 -5.63 -1.95 18.87
N ASP A 88 -5.87 -2.25 17.59
CA ASP A 88 -5.32 -1.46 16.49
C ASP A 88 -6.11 -0.15 16.28
N PRO A 89 -5.44 0.95 15.92
CA PRO A 89 -6.16 2.12 15.43
C PRO A 89 -6.94 1.77 14.15
N PRO A 90 -8.07 2.46 13.89
CA PRO A 90 -8.81 2.26 12.66
C PRO A 90 -7.96 2.62 11.43
N LEU A 91 -8.09 1.83 10.38
CA LEU A 91 -7.49 2.10 9.09
C LEU A 91 -8.01 3.41 8.53
N SER A 92 -7.11 4.20 7.94
CA SER A 92 -7.48 5.40 7.20
C SER A 92 -7.18 5.19 5.73
N VAL A 93 -8.23 5.20 4.92
CA VAL A 93 -8.14 5.01 3.46
C VAL A 93 -8.53 6.32 2.78
N VAL A 94 -7.61 6.87 2.00
CA VAL A 94 -7.81 8.15 1.30
C VAL A 94 -7.30 8.09 -0.13
N ALA A 95 -7.85 8.92 -1.01
CA ALA A 95 -7.31 9.11 -2.35
C ALA A 95 -5.85 9.63 -2.26
N ALA A 96 -4.96 9.03 -3.05
CA ALA A 96 -3.58 9.48 -3.16
C ALA A 96 -3.49 10.74 -4.03
N LYS A 97 -2.42 11.53 -3.86
CA LYS A 97 -2.11 12.62 -4.81
C LYS A 97 -1.58 12.09 -6.14
N VAL A 98 -0.78 11.03 -6.07
CA VAL A 98 -0.32 10.22 -7.22
C VAL A 98 -1.51 9.37 -7.64
N GLN A 99 -1.99 9.51 -8.89
CA GLN A 99 -3.17 8.80 -9.40
C GLN A 99 -2.84 8.03 -10.68
N GLY A 100 -3.34 6.80 -10.77
CA GLY A 100 -3.11 5.92 -11.91
C GLY A 100 -1.82 5.11 -11.79
N VAL A 101 -1.79 3.96 -12.47
CA VAL A 101 -0.66 3.02 -12.42
C VAL A 101 0.62 3.59 -13.02
N GLU A 102 0.54 4.33 -14.14
CA GLU A 102 1.70 4.91 -14.81
C GLU A 102 2.44 5.91 -13.91
N GLU A 103 1.68 6.81 -13.27
CA GLU A 103 2.23 7.79 -12.33
C GLU A 103 2.80 7.10 -11.08
N CYS A 104 2.18 6.03 -10.59
CA CYS A 104 2.75 5.24 -9.48
C CYS A 104 4.10 4.62 -9.86
N LEU A 105 4.20 4.00 -11.04
CA LEU A 105 5.45 3.41 -11.53
C LEU A 105 6.54 4.47 -11.68
N SER A 106 6.21 5.62 -12.28
CA SER A 106 7.15 6.73 -12.43
C SER A 106 7.60 7.28 -11.09
N HIS A 107 6.66 7.58 -10.19
CA HIS A 107 6.92 8.21 -8.90
C HIS A 107 7.73 7.32 -7.95
N PHE A 108 7.47 6.01 -7.94
CA PHE A 108 8.09 5.07 -7.00
C PHE A 108 9.28 4.28 -7.59
N SER A 109 9.65 4.53 -8.84
CA SER A 109 10.80 3.90 -9.53
C SER A 109 12.09 3.93 -8.69
N SER A 110 12.49 5.11 -8.20
CA SER A 110 13.70 5.30 -7.40
C SER A 110 13.71 4.54 -6.05
N LEU A 111 12.53 4.30 -5.46
CA LEU A 111 12.44 3.51 -4.22
C LEU A 111 12.76 2.05 -4.51
N SER A 112 12.25 1.51 -5.62
CA SER A 112 12.55 0.15 -6.10
C SER A 112 14.04 -0.01 -6.41
N GLU A 113 14.65 0.95 -7.11
CA GLU A 113 16.07 0.94 -7.47
C GLU A 113 16.99 0.90 -6.24
N SER A 114 16.59 1.54 -5.14
CA SER A 114 17.37 1.53 -3.89
C SER A 114 17.40 0.17 -3.18
N GLY A 115 16.55 -0.79 -3.60
CA GLY A 115 16.41 -2.11 -2.97
C GLY A 115 15.81 -2.10 -1.57
N ARG A 116 15.38 -0.94 -1.06
CA ARG A 116 14.83 -0.79 0.30
C ARG A 116 13.38 -1.26 0.40
N VAL A 117 12.62 -1.07 -0.66
CA VAL A 117 11.22 -1.49 -0.81
C VAL A 117 10.97 -1.76 -2.29
N THR A 118 10.33 -2.88 -2.61
CA THR A 118 9.87 -3.19 -3.97
C THR A 118 8.36 -3.01 -4.03
N PHE A 119 7.81 -2.54 -5.15
CA PHE A 119 6.37 -2.60 -5.39
C PHE A 119 6.01 -3.87 -6.16
N TRP A 120 4.78 -4.35 -5.98
CA TRP A 120 4.16 -5.35 -6.84
C TRP A 120 3.39 -4.65 -7.96
N VAL A 121 3.45 -5.24 -9.16
CA VAL A 121 2.69 -4.81 -10.33
C VAL A 121 2.06 -6.05 -10.93
N ASP A 122 0.83 -5.94 -11.40
CA ASP A 122 0.20 -7.00 -12.17
C ASP A 122 1.07 -7.36 -13.40
N PRO A 123 1.49 -8.63 -13.56
CA PRO A 123 2.27 -9.08 -14.71
C PRO A 123 1.67 -8.71 -16.07
N CYS A 124 0.34 -8.60 -16.17
CA CYS A 124 -0.33 -8.20 -17.41
C CYS A 124 0.07 -6.79 -17.87
N ILE A 125 0.41 -5.90 -16.92
CA ILE A 125 0.88 -4.53 -17.22
C ILE A 125 2.34 -4.54 -17.67
N VAL A 126 3.18 -5.34 -17.03
CA VAL A 126 4.61 -5.45 -17.35
C VAL A 126 4.84 -6.00 -18.77
N GLN A 127 3.92 -6.83 -19.26
CA GLN A 127 3.97 -7.41 -20.61
C GLN A 127 3.51 -6.44 -21.71
N ALA A 128 2.89 -5.30 -21.37
CA ALA A 128 2.45 -4.32 -22.34
C ALA A 128 3.66 -3.62 -23.01
N PRO A 129 3.72 -3.51 -24.36
CA PRO A 129 4.87 -2.95 -25.08
C PRO A 129 5.26 -1.51 -24.66
N ALA A 130 4.31 -0.74 -24.11
CA ALA A 130 4.50 0.66 -23.77
C ALA A 130 5.40 0.93 -22.54
N LEU A 131 5.64 -0.08 -21.69
CA LEU A 131 6.35 0.09 -20.40
C LEU A 131 7.78 -0.50 -20.39
N ARG A 132 8.28 -1.02 -21.52
CA ARG A 132 9.64 -1.60 -21.65
C ARG A 132 10.80 -0.60 -21.57
N LYS A 133 10.59 0.61 -21.06
CA LYS A 133 11.63 1.65 -20.99
C LYS A 133 12.42 1.70 -19.67
N PHE A 134 12.12 0.81 -18.73
CA PHE A 134 12.83 0.70 -17.46
C PHE A 134 13.28 -0.75 -17.25
N GLY A 135 14.33 -1.14 -17.97
CA GLY A 135 15.01 -2.43 -17.84
C GLY A 135 16.49 -2.25 -18.12
#